data_AF-A0A961YGC8-F1
#
_entry.id   AF-A0A961YGC8-F1
#
_cell.length_a   1.000
_cell.length_b   1.000
_cell.length_c   1.000
_cell.angle_alpha   90.00
_cell.angle_beta   90.00
_cell.angle_gamma   90.00
#
_symmetry.space_group_name_H-M   'P 1'
#
loop_
_entity.id
_entity.type
_entity.pdbx_description
1 polymer ?
#
loop_
_entity_poly.entity_id
_entity_poly.type
_entity_poly.pdbx_seq_one_letter_code
_entity_poly.pdbx_strand_id
1 'polypeptide(L)'
;MKTKLTSIFAAALLASGATLAFADEPSAPAQSEQPPAQMNKDMMQGMGGGMGKGMGMGMHMGKGMAECAAASDRLATLKGDLAITDAQTAAWDEYTNAVKSRMDVMKSNRAGMMKAMNDGGGLIQRLDARITAMQAMLKSMTSLKAAAEKLYGALDADQKKKADTLLGTGCMM
;
A
#
# COMPACT_ATOMS: atom_id res chain seq x y z
N MET A 1 -23.93 2.63 46.87
CA MET A 1 -23.35 3.87 46.31
C MET A 1 -21.97 4.10 46.89
N LYS A 2 -20.91 3.92 46.09
CA LYS A 2 -19.53 4.22 46.48
C LYS A 2 -18.80 4.82 45.28
N THR A 3 -18.71 6.14 45.27
CA THR A 3 -17.92 6.99 44.36
C THR A 3 -16.47 7.05 44.85
N LYS A 4 -15.50 6.78 43.98
CA LYS A 4 -14.08 7.17 44.08
C LYS A 4 -13.47 7.06 42.67
N LEU A 5 -12.49 7.82 42.21
CA LEU A 5 -12.04 9.20 42.43
C LEU A 5 -11.05 9.40 41.26
N THR A 6 -11.23 10.45 40.48
CA THR A 6 -10.41 10.80 39.30
C THR A 6 -8.99 11.20 39.73
N SER A 7 -7.96 10.63 39.10
CA SER A 7 -6.57 11.11 39.22
C SER A 7 -6.14 11.81 37.94
N ILE A 8 -5.94 13.12 38.06
CA ILE A 8 -5.35 14.02 37.07
C ILE A 8 -3.84 14.04 37.33
N PHE A 9 -3.02 13.73 36.32
CA PHE A 9 -1.60 14.07 36.32
C PHE A 9 -1.39 15.32 35.47
N ALA A 10 -0.81 16.33 36.09
CA ALA A 10 -0.46 17.60 35.47
C ALA A 10 1.07 17.76 35.38
N ALA A 11 1.46 18.51 34.34
CA ALA A 11 2.69 19.29 34.18
C ALA A 11 4.01 18.55 33.89
N ALA A 12 4.65 18.90 32.75
CA ALA A 12 5.64 19.97 32.73
C ALA A 12 6.06 20.33 31.29
N LEU A 13 5.89 21.60 30.93
CA LEU A 13 6.55 22.24 29.78
C LEU A 13 8.03 22.49 30.12
N LEU A 14 8.93 22.24 29.17
CA LEU A 14 10.15 23.03 29.00
C LEU A 14 10.43 23.23 27.51
N ALA A 15 10.26 24.48 27.07
CA ALA A 15 10.71 24.98 25.78
C ALA A 15 12.18 25.38 25.87
N SER A 16 12.95 25.10 24.83
CA SER A 16 14.26 25.73 24.60
C SER A 16 14.43 25.92 23.10
N GLY A 17 14.45 27.19 22.68
CA GLY A 17 14.81 27.60 21.33
C GLY A 17 16.27 28.03 21.26
N ALA A 18 16.83 28.02 20.06
CA ALA A 18 17.89 28.93 19.60
C ALA A 18 18.07 28.79 18.07
N THR A 19 17.52 29.78 17.37
CA THR A 19 18.07 30.57 16.24
C THR A 19 19.02 29.98 15.18
N LEU A 20 18.68 30.38 13.94
CA LEU A 20 19.31 30.23 12.63
C LEU A 20 20.77 30.72 12.52
N ALA A 21 21.55 30.09 11.63
CA ALA A 21 22.65 30.73 10.92
C ALA A 21 22.70 30.21 9.47
N PHE A 22 22.28 31.05 8.52
CA PHE A 22 22.65 30.98 7.10
C PHE A 22 23.97 31.74 6.93
N ALA A 23 24.90 31.17 6.16
CA ALA A 23 26.03 31.91 5.60
C ALA A 23 26.32 31.41 4.16
N ASP A 24 26.10 32.33 3.22
CA ASP A 24 26.57 32.45 1.83
C ASP A 24 28.06 32.07 1.64
N GLU A 25 28.43 31.23 0.65
CA GLU A 25 28.74 31.51 -0.78
C GLU A 25 30.27 31.69 -0.98
N PRO A 26 30.81 31.86 -2.20
CA PRO A 26 30.91 30.97 -3.37
C PRO A 26 32.35 30.47 -3.59
N SER A 27 32.56 29.49 -4.49
CA SER A 27 33.80 29.36 -5.29
C SER A 27 33.60 28.39 -6.46
N ALA A 28 33.34 28.92 -7.65
CA ALA A 28 33.81 28.34 -8.91
C ALA A 28 35.11 29.07 -9.29
N PRO A 29 36.15 28.38 -9.81
CA PRO A 29 36.22 28.01 -11.23
C PRO A 29 36.78 26.57 -11.39
N ALA A 30 36.91 25.90 -12.53
CA ALA A 30 37.26 26.35 -13.86
C ALA A 30 36.78 25.33 -14.90
N GLN A 31 36.53 25.85 -16.09
CA GLN A 31 36.24 25.12 -17.31
C GLN A 31 37.39 24.15 -17.64
N SER A 32 37.06 22.89 -17.93
CA SER A 32 37.91 22.04 -18.76
C SER A 32 37.16 21.74 -20.05
N GLU A 33 37.84 22.03 -21.14
CA GLU A 33 37.37 21.95 -22.51
C GLU A 33 37.06 20.49 -22.89
N GLN A 34 35.79 20.20 -23.21
CA GLN A 34 35.42 18.94 -23.85
C GLN A 34 35.52 19.10 -25.39
N PRO A 35 36.20 18.20 -26.12
CA PRO A 35 36.23 18.22 -27.57
C PRO A 35 34.84 17.89 -28.17
N PRO A 36 34.54 18.39 -29.39
CA PRO A 36 33.17 18.50 -29.88
C PRO A 36 32.58 17.16 -30.38
N ALA A 37 31.31 16.98 -30.01
CA ALA A 37 30.24 16.24 -30.67
C ALA A 37 30.59 15.28 -31.84
N GLN A 38 30.74 14.00 -31.51
CA GLN A 38 30.24 12.91 -32.36
C GLN A 38 29.11 12.18 -31.62
N MET A 39 28.04 12.91 -31.32
CA MET A 39 26.81 12.30 -30.82
C MET A 39 25.91 11.91 -31.99
N ASN A 40 25.97 10.62 -32.29
CA ASN A 40 24.79 9.79 -32.41
C ASN A 40 23.87 10.05 -33.63
N LYS A 41 24.33 9.65 -34.81
CA LYS A 41 23.45 9.41 -35.97
C LYS A 41 22.59 8.14 -35.84
N ASP A 42 22.76 7.35 -34.77
CA ASP A 42 22.07 6.07 -34.58
C ASP A 42 20.79 6.17 -33.71
N MET A 43 20.51 7.32 -33.08
CA MET A 43 19.32 7.49 -32.23
C MET A 43 18.02 7.80 -33.00
N MET A 44 18.09 8.14 -34.30
CA MET A 44 16.89 8.48 -35.09
C MET A 44 16.34 7.32 -35.92
N GLN A 45 16.97 6.13 -35.86
CA GLN A 45 16.52 4.93 -36.56
C GLN A 45 15.96 3.86 -35.60
N GLY A 46 15.54 4.25 -34.40
CA GLY A 46 14.92 3.37 -33.40
C GLY A 46 13.43 3.61 -33.15
N MET A 47 12.83 4.64 -33.76
CA MET A 47 11.45 5.07 -33.44
C MET A 47 10.39 4.48 -34.39
N GLY A 48 10.62 3.27 -34.90
CA GLY A 48 9.71 2.55 -35.77
C GLY A 48 9.96 1.05 -35.68
N GLY A 49 9.39 0.38 -34.68
CA GLY A 49 9.52 -1.08 -34.54
C GLY A 49 9.46 -1.63 -33.10
N GLY A 50 9.00 -0.86 -32.12
CA GLY A 50 8.94 -1.28 -30.72
C GLY A 50 7.68 -2.04 -30.30
N MET A 51 7.03 -2.78 -31.19
CA MET A 51 5.97 -3.72 -30.80
C MET A 51 6.61 -5.06 -30.42
N GLY A 52 7.26 -5.12 -29.25
CA GLY A 52 7.88 -6.37 -28.80
C GLY A 52 8.93 -6.26 -27.70
N LYS A 53 8.51 -5.97 -26.46
CA LYS A 53 9.07 -6.50 -25.19
C LYS A 53 8.52 -5.72 -23.98
N GLY A 54 7.20 -5.78 -23.79
CA GLY A 54 6.57 -5.48 -22.49
C GLY A 54 6.61 -6.65 -21.50
N MET A 55 7.40 -7.70 -21.78
CA MET A 55 7.32 -9.00 -21.10
C MET A 55 8.17 -9.10 -19.82
N GLY A 56 8.69 -7.98 -19.31
CA GLY A 56 9.48 -7.94 -18.06
C GLY A 56 8.67 -7.59 -16.81
N MET A 57 7.57 -6.83 -16.95
CA MET A 57 6.72 -6.41 -15.82
C MET A 57 5.47 -7.29 -15.63
N GLY A 58 5.09 -8.09 -16.63
CA GLY A 58 3.94 -8.99 -16.54
C GLY A 58 4.17 -10.21 -15.64
N MET A 59 5.41 -10.70 -15.53
CA MET A 59 5.75 -11.92 -14.78
C MET A 59 5.67 -11.72 -13.26
N HIS A 60 6.08 -10.56 -12.76
CA HIS A 60 5.98 -10.22 -11.33
C HIS A 60 4.54 -9.91 -10.91
N MET A 61 3.76 -9.26 -11.78
CA MET A 61 2.32 -9.08 -11.57
C MET A 61 1.56 -10.41 -11.58
N GLY A 62 1.97 -11.39 -12.40
CA GLY A 62 1.36 -12.71 -12.47
C GLY A 62 1.53 -13.55 -11.21
N LYS A 63 2.72 -13.52 -10.58
CA LYS A 63 2.95 -14.22 -9.30
C LYS A 63 2.20 -13.59 -8.13
N GLY A 64 2.24 -12.26 -8.00
CA GLY A 64 1.47 -11.57 -6.95
C GLY A 64 -0.05 -11.69 -7.13
N MET A 65 -0.54 -11.84 -8.36
CA MET A 65 -1.95 -12.14 -8.66
C MET A 65 -2.33 -13.58 -8.30
N ALA A 66 -1.46 -14.55 -8.57
CA ALA A 66 -1.70 -15.95 -8.20
C ALA A 66 -1.75 -16.12 -6.67
N GLU A 67 -0.89 -15.41 -5.93
CA GLU A 67 -0.96 -15.32 -4.46
C GLU A 67 -2.27 -14.69 -3.97
N CYS A 68 -2.83 -13.76 -4.76
CA CYS A 68 -4.11 -13.13 -4.49
C CYS A 68 -5.32 -14.03 -4.79
N ALA A 69 -5.19 -14.92 -5.76
CA ALA A 69 -6.24 -15.87 -6.14
C ALA A 69 -6.46 -16.96 -5.07
N ALA A 70 -5.43 -17.30 -4.28
CA ALA A 70 -5.50 -18.27 -3.19
C ALA A 70 -5.81 -17.63 -1.81
N ALA A 71 -6.60 -16.55 -1.78
CA ALA A 71 -6.85 -15.79 -0.56
C ALA A 71 -7.47 -16.63 0.57
N SER A 72 -8.40 -17.54 0.25
CA SER A 72 -9.03 -18.42 1.26
C SER A 72 -8.04 -19.40 1.89
N ASP A 73 -7.19 -20.02 1.08
CA ASP A 73 -6.20 -20.99 1.54
C ASP A 73 -5.13 -20.31 2.40
N ARG A 74 -4.71 -19.11 1.98
CA ARG A 74 -3.78 -18.29 2.76
C ARG A 74 -4.41 -17.84 4.08
N LEU A 75 -5.68 -17.45 4.11
CA LEU A 75 -6.39 -17.13 5.36
C LEU A 75 -6.49 -18.36 6.29
N ALA A 76 -6.81 -19.54 5.76
CA ALA A 76 -6.84 -20.76 6.57
C ALA A 76 -5.46 -21.08 7.20
N THR A 77 -4.40 -20.92 6.41
CA THR A 77 -3.00 -21.08 6.88
C THR A 77 -2.68 -20.06 7.98
N LEU A 78 -3.02 -18.78 7.77
CA LEU A 78 -2.81 -17.71 8.75
C LEU A 78 -3.53 -17.96 10.08
N LYS A 79 -4.75 -18.51 10.04
CA LYS A 79 -5.49 -18.87 11.26
C LYS A 79 -4.69 -19.86 12.12
N GLY A 80 -4.07 -20.85 11.48
CA GLY A 80 -3.20 -21.84 12.11
C GLY A 80 -1.88 -21.23 12.61
N ASP A 81 -1.20 -20.45 11.78
CA ASP A 81 0.09 -19.83 12.13
C ASP A 81 -0.03 -18.89 13.35
N LEU A 82 -1.12 -18.12 13.41
CA LEU A 82 -1.48 -17.25 14.53
C LEU A 82 -2.01 -18.01 15.74
N ALA A 83 -2.27 -19.31 15.63
CA ALA A 83 -2.88 -20.13 16.68
C ALA A 83 -4.15 -19.47 17.25
N ILE A 84 -5.06 -19.05 16.36
CA ILE A 84 -6.32 -18.41 16.77
C ILE A 84 -7.13 -19.38 17.64
N THR A 85 -7.53 -18.92 18.82
CA THR A 85 -8.33 -19.69 19.77
C THR A 85 -9.83 -19.55 19.51
N ASP A 86 -10.65 -20.39 20.16
CA ASP A 86 -12.12 -20.30 20.08
C ASP A 86 -12.63 -18.93 20.53
N ALA A 87 -12.05 -18.37 21.61
CA ALA A 87 -12.39 -17.04 22.11
C ALA A 87 -12.08 -15.91 21.10
N GLN A 88 -11.15 -16.13 20.18
CA GLN A 88 -10.72 -15.16 19.17
C GLN A 88 -11.41 -15.36 17.81
N THR A 89 -12.15 -16.45 17.63
CA THR A 89 -12.71 -16.83 16.32
C THR A 89 -13.65 -15.76 15.75
N ALA A 90 -14.46 -15.11 16.59
CA ALA A 90 -15.34 -14.03 16.13
C ALA A 90 -14.57 -12.84 15.53
N ALA A 91 -13.49 -12.41 16.19
CA ALA A 91 -12.65 -11.31 15.71
C ALA A 91 -11.87 -11.70 14.45
N TRP A 92 -11.41 -12.96 14.39
CA TRP A 92 -10.79 -13.54 13.20
C TRP A 92 -11.74 -13.55 12.00
N ASP A 93 -12.97 -14.02 12.18
CA ASP A 93 -13.95 -14.11 11.11
C ASP A 93 -14.31 -12.72 10.56
N GLU A 94 -14.45 -11.71 11.42
CA GLU A 94 -14.64 -10.31 10.99
C GLU A 94 -13.46 -9.81 10.13
N TYR A 95 -12.22 -10.07 10.57
CA TYR A 95 -11.02 -9.75 9.80
C TYR A 95 -11.02 -10.45 8.43
N THR A 96 -11.31 -11.75 8.38
CA THR A 96 -11.33 -12.49 7.11
C THR A 96 -12.39 -11.98 6.14
N ASN A 97 -13.55 -11.57 6.65
CA ASN A 97 -14.61 -10.98 5.84
C ASN A 97 -14.18 -9.62 5.27
N ALA A 98 -13.49 -8.80 6.06
CA ALA A 98 -12.92 -7.54 5.58
C ALA A 98 -11.85 -7.75 4.49
N VAL A 99 -10.97 -8.74 4.66
CA VAL A 99 -9.98 -9.12 3.63
C VAL A 99 -10.68 -9.55 2.34
N LYS A 100 -11.66 -10.46 2.41
CA LYS A 100 -12.42 -10.92 1.23
C LYS A 100 -13.12 -9.76 0.52
N SER A 101 -13.79 -8.89 1.26
CA SER A 101 -14.44 -7.69 0.72
C SER A 101 -13.46 -6.78 -0.01
N ARG A 102 -12.27 -6.55 0.55
CA ARG A 102 -11.21 -5.77 -0.11
C ARG A 102 -10.73 -6.43 -1.41
N MET A 103 -10.58 -7.75 -1.43
CA MET A 103 -10.21 -8.49 -2.65
C MET A 103 -11.26 -8.31 -3.76
N ASP A 104 -12.54 -8.30 -3.41
CA ASP A 104 -13.61 -8.07 -4.38
C ASP A 104 -13.61 -6.62 -4.89
N VAL A 105 -13.30 -5.64 -4.04
CA VAL A 105 -13.05 -4.24 -4.47
C VAL A 105 -11.90 -4.18 -5.46
N MET A 106 -10.78 -4.87 -5.21
CA MET A 106 -9.64 -4.91 -6.14
C MET A 106 -10.02 -5.52 -7.49
N LYS A 107 -10.75 -6.65 -7.50
CA LYS A 107 -11.24 -7.28 -8.73
C LYS A 107 -12.17 -6.36 -9.51
N SER A 108 -13.13 -5.74 -8.82
CA SER A 108 -14.10 -4.82 -9.42
C SER A 108 -13.41 -3.59 -10.01
N ASN A 109 -12.49 -2.97 -9.27
CA ASN A 109 -11.70 -1.84 -9.76
C ASN A 109 -10.88 -2.22 -10.99
N ARG A 110 -10.26 -3.40 -11.01
CA ARG A 110 -9.53 -3.87 -12.19
C ARG A 110 -10.46 -4.02 -13.39
N ALA A 111 -11.62 -4.64 -13.22
CA ALA A 111 -12.61 -4.78 -14.29
C ALA A 111 -13.11 -3.41 -14.79
N GLY A 112 -13.41 -2.49 -13.89
CA GLY A 112 -13.85 -1.13 -14.24
C GLY A 112 -12.78 -0.33 -14.99
N MET A 113 -11.50 -0.45 -14.61
CA MET A 113 -10.38 0.17 -15.31
C MET A 113 -10.18 -0.41 -16.71
N MET A 114 -10.25 -1.74 -16.86
CA MET A 114 -10.16 -2.39 -18.18
C MET A 114 -11.30 -1.94 -19.09
N LYS A 115 -12.53 -1.86 -18.57
CA LYS A 115 -13.68 -1.34 -19.30
C LYS A 115 -13.46 0.12 -19.73
N ALA A 116 -13.06 1.00 -18.82
CA ALA A 116 -12.80 2.41 -19.14
C ALA A 116 -11.69 2.60 -20.20
N MET A 117 -10.70 1.69 -20.24
CA MET A 117 -9.66 1.69 -21.27
C MET A 117 -10.19 1.21 -22.64
N ASN A 118 -10.99 0.15 -22.66
CA ASN A 118 -11.50 -0.50 -23.87
C ASN A 118 -12.64 0.25 -24.53
N ASP A 119 -13.49 0.94 -23.76
CA ASP A 119 -14.67 1.64 -24.29
C ASP A 119 -14.32 2.94 -25.05
N GLY A 120 -13.03 3.22 -25.27
CA GLY A 120 -12.58 4.40 -26.02
C GLY A 120 -12.85 5.73 -25.30
N GLY A 121 -13.17 5.70 -24.01
CA GLY A 121 -13.48 6.89 -23.23
C GLY A 121 -12.33 7.91 -23.25
N GLY A 122 -12.69 9.19 -23.36
CA GLY A 122 -11.77 10.32 -23.34
C GLY A 122 -11.08 10.49 -21.97
N LEU A 123 -10.09 11.38 -21.90
CA LEU A 123 -9.27 11.59 -20.69
C LEU A 123 -10.11 11.80 -19.42
N ILE A 124 -11.18 12.59 -19.49
CA ILE A 124 -12.03 12.90 -18.33
C ILE A 124 -12.68 11.63 -17.75
N GLN A 125 -13.27 10.79 -18.59
CA GLN A 125 -13.92 9.55 -18.15
C GLN A 125 -12.91 8.57 -17.51
N ARG A 126 -11.67 8.55 -18.01
CA ARG A 126 -10.60 7.75 -17.42
C ARG A 126 -10.19 8.28 -16.04
N LEU A 127 -10.13 9.61 -15.87
CA LEU A 127 -9.86 10.25 -14.59
C LEU A 127 -10.98 9.96 -13.58
N ASP A 128 -12.25 10.10 -13.99
CA ASP A 128 -13.40 9.81 -13.13
C ASP A 128 -13.37 8.37 -12.63
N ALA A 129 -13.17 7.41 -13.54
CA ALA A 129 -13.09 6.01 -13.18
C ALA A 129 -11.91 5.76 -12.22
N ARG A 130 -10.77 6.44 -12.40
CA ARG A 130 -9.61 6.34 -11.52
C ARG A 130 -9.90 6.91 -10.13
N ILE A 131 -10.58 8.05 -10.04
CA ILE A 131 -11.02 8.66 -8.78
C ILE A 131 -11.94 7.71 -8.03
N THR A 132 -12.97 7.16 -8.70
CA THR A 132 -13.88 6.18 -8.10
C THR A 132 -13.11 4.96 -7.57
N ALA A 133 -12.17 4.43 -8.34
CA ALA A 133 -11.35 3.30 -7.91
C ALA A 133 -10.52 3.62 -6.65
N MET A 134 -9.90 4.81 -6.60
CA MET A 134 -9.12 5.24 -5.43
C MET A 134 -9.99 5.44 -4.19
N GLN A 135 -11.18 6.00 -4.32
CA GLN A 135 -12.15 6.13 -3.22
C GLN A 135 -12.60 4.76 -2.70
N ALA A 136 -12.88 3.81 -3.59
CA ALA A 136 -13.24 2.45 -3.20
C ALA A 136 -12.08 1.72 -2.48
N MET A 137 -10.85 1.87 -2.97
CA MET A 137 -9.65 1.32 -2.32
C MET A 137 -9.46 1.90 -0.92
N LEU A 138 -9.59 3.23 -0.76
CA LEU A 138 -9.48 3.89 0.54
C LEU A 138 -10.52 3.35 1.52
N LYS A 139 -11.79 3.30 1.12
CA LYS A 139 -12.88 2.74 1.95
C LYS A 139 -12.61 1.29 2.35
N SER A 140 -12.14 0.46 1.41
CA SER A 140 -11.81 -0.93 1.73
C SER A 140 -10.67 -1.05 2.73
N MET A 141 -9.66 -0.17 2.64
CA MET A 141 -8.52 -0.17 3.54
C MET A 141 -8.89 0.30 4.94
N THR A 142 -9.76 1.31 5.07
CA THR A 142 -10.25 1.76 6.38
C THR A 142 -11.11 0.70 7.06
N SER A 143 -11.95 -0.01 6.30
CA SER A 143 -12.71 -1.15 6.84
C SER A 143 -11.80 -2.30 7.27
N LEU A 144 -10.77 -2.63 6.49
CA LEU A 144 -9.79 -3.64 6.86
C LEU A 144 -9.02 -3.24 8.14
N LYS A 145 -8.61 -1.97 8.24
CA LYS A 145 -7.93 -1.45 9.44
C LYS A 145 -8.81 -1.62 10.69
N ALA A 146 -10.09 -1.24 10.62
CA ALA A 146 -11.00 -1.38 11.75
C ALA A 146 -11.17 -2.85 12.20
N ALA A 147 -11.29 -3.78 11.25
CA ALA A 147 -11.36 -5.21 11.56
C ALA A 147 -10.03 -5.74 12.13
N ALA A 148 -8.89 -5.27 11.61
CA ALA A 148 -7.58 -5.61 12.13
C ALA A 148 -7.37 -5.09 13.56
N GLU A 149 -7.79 -3.86 13.88
CA GLU A 149 -7.74 -3.31 15.24
C GLU A 149 -8.52 -4.18 16.23
N LYS A 150 -9.70 -4.67 15.84
CA LYS A 150 -10.48 -5.62 16.66
C LYS A 150 -9.77 -6.95 16.86
N LEU A 151 -9.21 -7.52 15.79
CA LEU A 151 -8.40 -8.74 15.88
C LEU A 151 -7.23 -8.53 16.84
N TYR A 152 -6.43 -7.49 16.65
CA TYR A 152 -5.32 -7.14 17.55
C TYR A 152 -5.77 -6.91 18.99
N GLY A 153 -6.97 -6.36 19.22
CA GLY A 153 -7.55 -6.26 20.56
C GLY A 153 -7.75 -7.61 21.26
N ALA A 154 -8.05 -8.66 20.50
CA ALA A 154 -8.29 -10.01 21.01
C ALA A 154 -7.03 -10.90 21.10
N LEU A 155 -5.95 -10.55 20.39
CA LEU A 155 -4.70 -11.31 20.36
C LEU A 155 -3.84 -11.09 21.61
N ASP A 156 -3.14 -12.15 22.04
CA ASP A 156 -2.08 -12.05 23.05
C ASP A 156 -0.78 -11.43 22.48
N ALA A 157 0.23 -11.28 23.33
CA ALA A 157 1.48 -10.62 22.95
C ALA A 157 2.29 -11.38 21.88
N ASP A 158 2.27 -12.70 21.90
CA ASP A 158 3.04 -13.50 20.94
C ASP A 158 2.31 -13.61 19.60
N GLN A 159 0.98 -13.74 19.65
CA GLN A 159 0.13 -13.66 18.46
C GLN A 159 0.25 -12.30 17.76
N LYS A 160 0.35 -11.19 18.50
CA LYS A 160 0.57 -9.85 17.93
C LYS A 160 1.89 -9.77 17.15
N LYS A 161 2.99 -10.25 17.71
CA LYS A 161 4.29 -10.28 17.01
C LYS A 161 4.22 -11.09 15.72
N LYS A 162 3.53 -12.24 15.76
CA LYS A 162 3.28 -13.05 14.56
C LYS A 162 2.42 -12.27 13.56
N ALA A 163 1.35 -11.62 14.01
CA ALA A 163 0.46 -10.83 13.16
C ALA A 163 1.20 -9.69 12.44
N ASP A 164 2.10 -8.98 13.12
CA ASP A 164 2.91 -7.91 12.51
C ASP A 164 3.75 -8.41 11.33
N THR A 165 4.23 -9.65 11.41
CA THR A 165 5.03 -10.29 10.36
C THR A 165 4.16 -10.88 9.25
N LEU A 166 3.10 -11.60 9.64
CA LEU A 166 2.32 -12.45 8.74
C LEU A 166 1.21 -11.72 8.01
N LEU A 167 0.61 -10.71 8.65
CA LEU A 167 -0.53 -9.94 8.09
C LEU A 167 -0.07 -8.65 7.40
N GLY A 168 1.11 -8.13 7.75
CA GLY A 168 1.69 -6.92 7.14
C GLY A 168 2.30 -7.14 5.74
N THR A 169 2.27 -8.37 5.22
CA THR A 169 2.96 -8.76 3.99
C THR A 169 2.01 -9.45 3.00
N GLY A 170 2.22 -9.22 1.70
CA GLY A 170 1.46 -9.87 0.61
C GLY A 170 0.24 -9.09 0.10
N CYS A 171 -0.51 -9.68 -0.85
CA CYS A 171 -1.59 -8.97 -1.54
C CYS A 171 -2.82 -8.60 -0.67
N MET A 172 -2.90 -9.14 0.55
CA MET A 172 -4.00 -8.85 1.48
C MET A 172 -3.90 -7.43 2.05
N MET A 173 -2.71 -6.82 2.00
CA MET A 173 -2.43 -5.39 2.21
C MET A 173 -2.48 -4.60 0.90
#